data_AF-A0A2M8RXG6-F1
#
_entry.id   AF-A0A2M8RXG6-F1
#
_cell.length_a   1.000
_cell.length_b   1.000
_cell.length_c   1.000
_cell.angle_alpha   90.00
_cell.angle_beta   90.00
_cell.angle_gamma   90.00
#
_symmetry.space_group_name_H-M   'P 1'
#
loop_
_entity.id
_entity.type
_entity.pdbx_description
1 polymer ?
#
loop_
_entity_poly.entity_id
_entity_poly.type
_entity_poly.pdbx_seq_one_letter_code
_entity_poly.pdbx_strand_id
1 'polypeptide(L)'
;MKNPMMTPERRKFLKDAARTTGGLAGLGLLLGLQQRQSLAREGVALRPPFALENAQQFAAACVRCGQCVQACPYDMLHLASLLSPLEAGTPYFVARDKPCEMCEDIPCAKACPSGALNAQAENINDARMGLAVLLDHETCLNWQGLRCDVCYRVCPLIDKAITLEMHRNERTGKHAVFIPTVHSDACTGCGKCEEACVLEEAAIKVLPMTLAKGMIGQHYRLGWEEKAKAGHSLAPDDIITLPVRKPEEP
;
A
#
# COMPACT_ATOMS: atom_id res chain seq x y z
N MET A 1 59.22 -3.61 -39.71
CA MET A 1 58.40 -3.31 -38.52
C MET A 1 58.91 -4.15 -37.35
N LYS A 2 59.54 -3.54 -36.34
CA LYS A 2 60.06 -4.27 -35.16
C LYS A 2 58.88 -4.62 -34.26
N ASN A 3 58.56 -5.91 -34.13
CA ASN A 3 57.60 -6.38 -33.13
C ASN A 3 58.22 -6.15 -31.74
N PRO A 4 57.63 -5.34 -30.86
CA PRO A 4 58.18 -5.14 -29.53
C PRO A 4 58.09 -6.44 -28.74
N MET A 5 59.25 -6.99 -28.35
CA MET A 5 59.32 -8.14 -27.44
C MET A 5 58.72 -7.75 -26.09
N MET A 6 57.50 -8.22 -25.80
CA MET A 6 56.87 -8.05 -24.50
C MET A 6 57.65 -8.81 -23.43
N THR A 7 58.18 -8.08 -22.44
CA THR A 7 58.85 -8.68 -21.27
C THR A 7 57.86 -9.47 -20.41
N PRO A 8 58.32 -10.52 -19.70
CA PRO A 8 57.46 -11.34 -18.83
C PRO A 8 56.69 -10.52 -17.79
N GLU A 9 57.30 -9.46 -17.25
CA GLU A 9 56.67 -8.56 -16.27
C GLU A 9 55.55 -7.71 -16.88
N ARG A 10 55.75 -7.16 -18.09
CA ARG A 10 54.67 -6.44 -18.81
C ARG A 10 53.49 -7.36 -19.12
N ARG A 11 53.75 -8.63 -19.46
CA ARG A 11 52.71 -9.64 -19.69
C ARG A 11 51.94 -9.96 -18.40
N LYS A 12 52.62 -10.03 -17.26
CA LYS A 12 52.00 -10.25 -15.95
C LYS A 12 51.11 -9.05 -15.56
N PHE A 13 51.64 -7.83 -15.66
CA PHE A 13 50.89 -6.60 -15.38
C PHE A 13 49.61 -6.48 -16.23
N LEU A 14 49.69 -6.71 -17.54
CA LEU A 14 48.51 -6.66 -18.43
C LEU A 14 47.47 -7.73 -18.08
N LYS A 15 47.90 -8.94 -17.70
CA LYS A 15 46.99 -10.00 -17.26
C LYS A 15 46.30 -9.66 -15.94
N ASP A 16 47.05 -9.11 -14.99
CA ASP A 16 46.51 -8.72 -13.69
C ASP A 16 45.58 -7.50 -13.81
N ALA A 17 45.91 -6.52 -14.66
CA ALA A 17 45.05 -5.39 -14.99
C ALA A 17 43.75 -5.83 -15.70
N ALA A 18 43.83 -6.77 -16.64
CA ALA A 18 42.64 -7.31 -17.31
C ALA A 18 41.74 -8.09 -16.36
N ARG A 19 42.33 -8.91 -15.46
CA ARG A 19 41.58 -9.67 -14.44
C ARG A 19 40.88 -8.77 -13.43
N THR A 20 41.59 -7.75 -12.94
CA THR A 20 41.03 -6.79 -11.97
C THR A 20 39.95 -5.93 -12.60
N THR A 21 40.20 -5.36 -13.78
CA THR A 21 39.20 -4.56 -14.51
C THR A 21 37.98 -5.40 -14.89
N GLY A 22 38.18 -6.60 -15.42
CA GLY A 22 37.10 -7.53 -15.76
C GLY A 22 36.29 -7.96 -14.53
N GLY A 23 36.97 -8.24 -13.41
CA GLY A 23 36.32 -8.57 -12.14
C GLY A 23 35.49 -7.42 -11.59
N LEU A 24 36.02 -6.20 -11.55
CA LEU A 24 35.31 -5.01 -11.09
C LEU A 24 34.14 -4.63 -12.00
N ALA A 25 34.31 -4.72 -13.33
CA ALA A 25 33.23 -4.48 -14.28
C ALA A 25 32.12 -5.53 -14.16
N GLY A 26 32.48 -6.81 -13.98
CA GLY A 26 31.52 -7.89 -13.75
C GLY A 26 30.74 -7.71 -12.45
N LEU A 27 31.43 -7.34 -11.36
CA LEU A 27 30.79 -7.05 -10.08
C LEU A 27 29.87 -5.82 -10.18
N GLY A 28 30.33 -4.77 -10.85
CA GLY A 28 29.55 -3.55 -11.09
C GLY A 28 28.29 -3.80 -11.92
N LEU A 29 28.37 -4.65 -12.95
CA LEU A 29 27.22 -5.06 -13.75
C LEU A 29 26.22 -5.89 -12.93
N LEU A 30 26.70 -6.86 -12.14
CA LEU A 30 25.84 -7.68 -11.28
C LEU A 30 25.08 -6.82 -10.26
N LEU A 31 25.80 -5.96 -9.54
CA LEU A 31 25.20 -5.04 -8.56
C LEU A 31 24.26 -4.03 -9.23
N GLY A 32 24.63 -3.51 -10.40
CA GLY A 32 23.80 -2.57 -11.16
C GLY A 32 22.48 -3.19 -11.66
N LEU A 33 22.50 -4.43 -12.14
CA LEU A 33 21.29 -5.16 -12.54
C LEU A 33 20.37 -5.43 -11.35
N GLN A 34 20.95 -5.84 -10.22
CA GLN A 34 20.20 -6.11 -8.99
C GLN A 34 19.57 -4.82 -8.41
N GLN A 35 20.27 -3.70 -8.49
CA GLN A 35 19.74 -2.40 -8.09
C GLN A 35 18.56 -1.97 -8.96
N ARG A 36 18.66 -2.15 -10.29
CA ARG A 36 17.54 -1.85 -11.21
C ARG A 36 16.32 -2.71 -10.92
N GLN A 37 16.49 -4.00 -10.63
CA GLN A 37 15.36 -4.88 -10.26
C GLN A 37 14.70 -4.48 -8.93
N SER A 38 15.49 -4.04 -7.95
CA SER A 38 14.94 -3.58 -6.66
C SER A 38 14.17 -2.27 -6.80
N LEU A 39 14.62 -1.37 -7.68
CA LEU A 39 13.93 -0.11 -7.98
C LEU A 39 12.73 -0.30 -8.92
N ALA A 40 12.73 -1.34 -9.76
CA ALA A 40 11.65 -1.61 -10.71
C ALA A 40 10.31 -2.02 -10.06
N ARG A 41 10.31 -2.37 -8.76
CA ARG A 41 9.07 -2.51 -8.00
C ARG A 41 8.62 -1.13 -7.50
N GLU A 42 8.09 -0.35 -8.41
CA GLU A 42 7.45 0.92 -8.12
C GLU A 42 6.11 0.66 -7.41
N GLY A 43 5.86 1.38 -6.31
CA GLY A 43 4.61 1.28 -5.56
C GLY A 43 4.81 1.21 -4.06
N VAL A 44 3.68 1.20 -3.34
CA VAL A 44 3.65 1.20 -1.88
C VAL A 44 3.73 -0.23 -1.37
N ALA A 45 4.76 -0.53 -0.59
CA ALA A 45 4.93 -1.85 0.00
C ALA A 45 3.98 -2.05 1.19
N LEU A 46 3.11 -3.05 1.08
CA LEU A 46 2.10 -3.40 2.07
C LEU A 46 2.45 -4.71 2.76
N ARG A 47 2.06 -4.85 4.02
CA ARG A 47 2.30 -6.07 4.80
C ARG A 47 1.27 -7.15 4.44
N PRO A 48 1.61 -8.44 4.61
CA PRO A 48 0.66 -9.54 4.44
C PRO A 48 -0.61 -9.39 5.29
N PRO A 49 -1.71 -10.10 4.96
CA PRO A 49 -2.91 -10.09 5.78
C PRO A 49 -2.61 -10.56 7.20
N PHE A 50 -3.31 -9.94 8.16
CA PHE A 50 -3.16 -10.19 9.59
C PHE A 50 -1.78 -9.92 10.18
N ALA A 51 -0.95 -9.12 9.51
CA ALA A 51 0.26 -8.58 10.13
C ALA A 51 -0.09 -7.70 11.32
N LEU A 52 0.76 -7.73 12.35
CA LEU A 52 0.65 -6.79 13.47
C LEU A 52 0.61 -5.34 12.94
N GLU A 53 -0.39 -4.60 13.40
CA GLU A 53 -0.65 -3.24 12.93
C GLU A 53 0.52 -2.30 13.24
N ASN A 54 1.04 -2.40 14.46
CA ASN A 54 2.19 -1.64 14.90
C ASN A 54 3.46 -2.11 14.18
N ALA A 55 4.11 -1.18 13.48
CA ALA A 55 5.29 -1.46 12.65
C ALA A 55 6.47 -2.04 13.44
N GLN A 56 6.71 -1.52 14.64
CA GLN A 56 7.81 -1.91 15.50
C GLN A 56 7.57 -3.29 16.09
N GLN A 57 6.34 -3.60 16.52
CA GLN A 57 5.96 -4.92 17.00
C GLN A 57 6.07 -5.96 15.88
N PHE A 58 5.61 -5.62 14.68
CA PHE A 58 5.77 -6.49 13.51
C PHE A 58 7.25 -6.77 13.21
N ALA A 59 8.09 -5.74 13.15
CA ALA A 59 9.52 -5.87 12.86
C ALA A 59 10.25 -6.70 13.94
N ALA A 60 9.85 -6.56 15.21
CA ALA A 60 10.39 -7.34 16.32
C ALA A 60 9.94 -8.81 16.31
N ALA A 61 8.68 -9.08 15.94
CA ALA A 61 8.14 -10.43 15.88
C ALA A 61 8.55 -11.19 14.61
N CYS A 62 8.80 -10.50 13.49
CA CYS A 62 9.12 -11.13 12.23
C CYS A 62 10.55 -11.70 12.23
N VAL A 63 10.64 -13.03 12.26
CA VAL A 63 11.94 -13.75 12.16
C VAL A 63 12.45 -13.89 10.73
N ARG A 64 11.78 -13.28 9.75
CA ARG A 64 12.20 -13.24 8.33
C ARG A 64 12.43 -14.62 7.70
N CYS A 65 11.67 -15.62 8.14
CA CYS A 65 11.81 -17.02 7.69
C CYS A 65 11.26 -17.29 6.29
N GLY A 66 10.42 -16.39 5.75
CA GLY A 66 9.83 -16.54 4.41
C GLY A 66 8.72 -17.58 4.28
N GLN A 67 8.27 -18.22 5.36
CA GLN A 67 7.21 -19.24 5.29
C GLN A 67 5.88 -18.68 4.76
N CYS A 68 5.52 -17.45 5.13
CA CYS A 68 4.32 -16.79 4.59
C CYS A 68 4.39 -16.57 3.07
N VAL A 69 5.58 -16.31 2.52
CA VAL A 69 5.82 -16.14 1.08
C VAL A 69 5.64 -17.47 0.36
N GLN A 70 6.23 -18.55 0.89
CA GLN A 70 6.10 -19.89 0.33
C GLN A 70 4.67 -20.45 0.41
N ALA A 71 3.94 -20.10 1.47
CA ALA A 71 2.56 -20.55 1.67
C ALA A 71 1.54 -19.76 0.84
N CYS A 72 1.95 -18.67 0.15
CA CYS A 72 1.05 -17.89 -0.66
C CYS A 72 0.81 -18.57 -2.02
N PRO A 73 -0.40 -19.08 -2.34
CA PRO A 73 -0.64 -19.83 -3.57
C PRO A 73 -0.64 -18.96 -4.83
N TYR A 74 -0.65 -17.64 -4.66
CA TYR A 74 -0.70 -16.67 -5.75
C TYR A 74 0.61 -15.90 -5.93
N ASP A 75 1.70 -16.24 -5.24
CA ASP A 75 3.01 -15.59 -5.40
C ASP A 75 3.00 -14.04 -5.31
N MET A 76 2.03 -13.46 -4.59
CA MET A 76 1.91 -12.00 -4.42
C MET A 76 2.87 -11.46 -3.35
N LEU A 77 3.35 -12.32 -2.46
CA LEU A 77 4.23 -11.95 -1.36
C LEU A 77 5.69 -12.08 -1.80
N HIS A 78 6.52 -11.14 -1.36
CA HIS A 78 7.92 -11.11 -1.65
C HIS A 78 8.73 -10.76 -0.41
N LEU A 79 9.99 -11.20 -0.37
CA LEU A 79 10.94 -10.78 0.66
C LEU A 79 11.69 -9.53 0.20
N ALA A 80 11.75 -8.53 1.06
CA ALA A 80 12.55 -7.34 0.82
C ALA A 80 14.02 -7.72 0.60
N SER A 81 14.61 -7.19 -0.48
CA SER A 81 16.04 -7.37 -0.75
C SER A 81 16.87 -6.45 0.16
N LEU A 82 18.19 -6.64 0.20
CA LEU A 82 19.12 -5.72 0.89
C LEU A 82 19.10 -4.29 0.31
N LEU A 83 18.59 -4.11 -0.90
CA LEU A 83 18.50 -2.83 -1.61
C LEU A 83 17.09 -2.22 -1.52
N SER A 84 16.16 -2.90 -0.84
CA SER A 84 14.80 -2.43 -0.63
C SER A 84 14.78 -1.31 0.42
N PRO A 85 13.85 -0.35 0.34
CA PRO A 85 13.60 0.59 1.43
C PRO A 85 13.04 -0.09 2.70
N LEU A 86 12.55 -1.32 2.60
CA LEU A 86 12.15 -2.14 3.73
C LEU A 86 13.34 -2.92 4.30
N GLU A 87 13.29 -3.25 5.58
CA GLU A 87 14.29 -4.12 6.19
C GLU A 87 14.37 -5.45 5.43
N ALA A 88 15.59 -5.86 5.06
CA ALA A 88 15.82 -7.07 4.28
C ALA A 88 15.15 -8.29 4.92
N GLY A 89 14.56 -9.15 4.09
CA GLY A 89 13.82 -10.34 4.53
C GLY A 89 12.42 -10.06 5.08
N THR A 90 11.98 -8.80 5.15
CA THR A 90 10.61 -8.46 5.55
C THR A 90 9.63 -8.84 4.43
N PRO A 91 8.55 -9.58 4.71
CA PRO A 91 7.56 -9.93 3.70
C PRO A 91 6.69 -8.72 3.36
N TYR A 92 6.43 -8.50 2.07
CA TYR A 92 5.59 -7.43 1.57
C TYR A 92 4.92 -7.81 0.24
N PHE A 93 3.93 -7.04 -0.18
CA PHE A 93 3.42 -7.02 -1.55
C PHE A 93 3.22 -5.58 -2.03
N VAL A 94 3.05 -5.41 -3.34
CA VAL A 94 2.69 -4.12 -3.94
C VAL A 94 1.35 -4.31 -4.62
N ALA A 95 0.33 -3.61 -4.14
CA ALA A 95 -1.05 -3.77 -4.60
C ALA A 95 -1.18 -3.58 -6.11
N ARG A 96 -0.48 -2.60 -6.69
CA ARG A 96 -0.48 -2.31 -8.12
C ARG A 96 0.09 -3.42 -9.00
N ASP A 97 1.05 -4.19 -8.50
CA ASP A 97 1.70 -5.30 -9.22
C ASP A 97 0.88 -6.60 -9.07
N LYS A 98 0.61 -6.99 -7.81
CA LYS A 98 -0.20 -8.17 -7.51
C LYS A 98 -0.91 -8.01 -6.16
N PRO A 99 -2.25 -7.85 -6.15
CA PRO A 99 -3.00 -7.64 -4.93
C PRO A 99 -3.19 -8.95 -4.14
N CYS A 100 -3.73 -8.82 -2.93
CA CYS A 100 -4.18 -9.96 -2.15
C CYS A 100 -5.43 -10.59 -2.74
N GLU A 101 -5.34 -11.89 -3.03
CA GLU A 101 -6.43 -12.71 -3.54
C GLU A 101 -7.47 -13.11 -2.48
N MET A 102 -7.32 -12.66 -1.23
CA MET A 102 -8.31 -12.87 -0.17
C MET A 102 -8.65 -14.36 0.06
N CYS A 103 -7.63 -15.22 0.15
CA CYS A 103 -7.80 -16.66 0.38
C CYS A 103 -8.58 -16.93 1.68
N GLU A 104 -9.67 -17.70 1.62
CA GLU A 104 -10.51 -18.02 2.78
C GLU A 104 -9.76 -18.79 3.88
N ASP A 105 -8.81 -19.64 3.49
CA ASP A 105 -8.02 -20.46 4.41
C ASP A 105 -6.77 -19.74 4.94
N ILE A 106 -6.46 -18.54 4.46
CA ILE A 106 -5.40 -17.65 4.95
C ILE A 106 -4.05 -18.38 5.18
N PRO A 107 -3.51 -19.10 4.18
CA PRO A 107 -2.36 -19.99 4.38
C PRO A 107 -1.10 -19.22 4.79
N CYS A 108 -0.94 -17.99 4.30
CA CYS A 108 0.20 -17.14 4.62
C CYS A 108 0.27 -16.76 6.11
N ALA A 109 -0.86 -16.47 6.76
CA ALA A 109 -0.89 -16.14 8.19
C ALA A 109 -0.72 -17.40 9.06
N LYS A 110 -1.40 -18.50 8.70
CA LYS A 110 -1.29 -19.80 9.39
C LYS A 110 0.12 -20.39 9.36
N ALA A 111 0.87 -20.13 8.29
CA ALA A 111 2.25 -20.53 8.16
C ALA A 111 3.24 -19.67 8.99
N CYS A 112 2.80 -18.63 9.70
CA CYS A 112 3.70 -17.78 10.48
C CYS A 112 4.03 -18.41 11.84
N PRO A 113 5.29 -18.83 12.11
CA PRO A 113 5.63 -19.48 13.37
C PRO A 113 5.87 -18.49 14.51
N SER A 114 6.16 -17.21 14.20
CA SER A 114 6.61 -16.23 15.18
C SER A 114 5.49 -15.32 15.71
N GLY A 115 4.27 -15.44 15.19
CA GLY A 115 3.15 -14.57 15.54
C GLY A 115 3.23 -13.15 14.94
N ALA A 116 4.13 -12.91 13.99
CA ALA A 116 4.16 -11.65 13.25
C ALA A 116 2.92 -11.45 12.37
N LEU A 117 2.33 -12.55 11.92
CA LEU A 117 0.98 -12.64 11.36
C LEU A 117 0.11 -13.43 12.35
N ASN A 118 -1.13 -13.02 12.55
CA ASN A 118 -2.06 -13.74 13.41
C ASN A 118 -2.46 -15.08 12.78
N ALA A 119 -1.88 -16.19 13.26
CA ALA A 119 -2.15 -17.54 12.78
C ALA A 119 -3.55 -18.06 13.16
N GLN A 120 -4.19 -17.44 14.14
CA GLN A 120 -5.54 -17.75 14.61
C GLN A 120 -6.62 -16.97 13.86
N ALA A 121 -6.26 -16.22 12.81
CA ALA A 121 -7.23 -15.55 11.97
C ALA A 121 -8.12 -16.56 11.24
N GLU A 122 -9.44 -16.35 11.28
CA GLU A 122 -10.43 -17.25 10.70
C GLU A 122 -11.14 -16.65 9.48
N ASN A 123 -11.33 -15.33 9.45
CA ASN A 123 -12.08 -14.65 8.41
C ASN A 123 -11.21 -13.59 7.73
N ILE A 124 -10.84 -13.84 6.48
CA ILE A 124 -9.97 -12.97 5.67
C ILE A 124 -10.46 -11.51 5.55
N ASN A 125 -11.76 -11.28 5.72
CA ASN A 125 -12.36 -9.93 5.67
C ASN A 125 -11.99 -9.06 6.88
N ASP A 126 -11.44 -9.65 7.94
CA ASP A 126 -10.95 -8.93 9.11
C ASP A 126 -9.50 -8.46 8.96
N ALA A 127 -8.84 -8.79 7.84
CA ALA A 127 -7.48 -8.34 7.57
C ALA A 127 -7.41 -6.79 7.46
N ARG A 128 -6.29 -6.22 7.91
CA ARG A 128 -5.98 -4.78 7.81
C ARG A 128 -4.58 -4.58 7.23
N MET A 129 -4.42 -4.90 5.95
CA MET A 129 -3.15 -4.77 5.20
C MET A 129 -2.82 -3.30 4.89
N GLY A 130 -3.86 -2.47 4.77
CA GLY A 130 -3.79 -1.06 4.43
C GLY A 130 -5.19 -0.48 4.26
N LEU A 131 -5.28 0.72 3.70
CA LEU A 131 -6.52 1.39 3.35
C LEU A 131 -6.43 1.92 1.93
N ALA A 132 -7.43 1.59 1.10
CA ALA A 132 -7.57 2.19 -0.21
C ALA A 132 -8.01 3.65 -0.07
N VAL A 133 -7.34 4.55 -0.78
CA VAL A 133 -7.62 5.97 -0.78
C VAL A 133 -7.67 6.43 -2.23
N LEU A 134 -8.77 7.11 -2.60
CA LEU A 134 -8.84 7.83 -3.86
C LEU A 134 -7.97 9.09 -3.71
N LEU A 135 -6.74 9.04 -4.21
CA LEU A 135 -5.74 10.10 -4.04
C LEU A 135 -5.87 11.20 -5.08
N ASP A 136 -6.27 10.83 -6.29
CA ASP A 136 -6.30 11.77 -7.42
C ASP A 136 -7.72 11.90 -7.99
N HIS A 137 -8.39 12.97 -7.57
CA HIS A 137 -9.71 13.32 -8.09
C HIS A 137 -9.64 13.96 -9.49
N GLU A 138 -8.48 14.48 -9.90
CA GLU A 138 -8.30 15.17 -11.18
C GLU A 138 -8.12 14.20 -12.33
N THR A 139 -7.62 12.99 -12.08
CA THR A 139 -7.47 11.95 -13.12
C THR A 139 -8.51 10.83 -13.04
N CYS A 140 -9.17 10.64 -11.89
CA CYS A 140 -10.19 9.62 -11.73
C CYS A 140 -11.33 9.78 -12.75
N LEU A 141 -11.57 8.76 -13.58
CA LEU A 141 -12.56 8.82 -14.66
C LEU A 141 -13.97 9.18 -14.17
N ASN A 142 -14.38 8.69 -12.99
CA ASN A 142 -15.68 9.05 -12.40
C ASN A 142 -15.78 10.52 -12.03
N TRP A 143 -14.72 11.10 -11.46
CA TRP A 143 -14.67 12.53 -11.17
C TRP A 143 -14.69 13.37 -12.45
N GLN A 144 -14.10 12.87 -13.54
CA GLN A 144 -14.17 13.51 -14.85
C GLN A 144 -15.56 13.39 -15.53
N GLY A 145 -16.46 12.60 -14.94
CA GLY A 145 -17.82 12.37 -15.42
C GLY A 145 -17.96 11.25 -16.45
N LEU A 146 -16.93 10.42 -16.60
CA LEU A 146 -17.00 9.17 -17.34
C LEU A 146 -17.54 8.07 -16.42
N ARG A 147 -18.24 7.08 -16.99
CA ARG A 147 -18.77 5.97 -16.19
C ARG A 147 -17.73 4.87 -16.06
N CYS A 148 -17.09 4.78 -14.89
CA CYS A 148 -16.16 3.71 -14.55
C CYS A 148 -16.55 3.10 -13.20
N ASP A 149 -16.77 1.80 -13.10
CA ASP A 149 -17.13 1.16 -11.83
C ASP A 149 -16.20 -0.01 -11.50
N VAL A 150 -15.03 -0.05 -12.14
CA VAL A 150 -14.08 -1.18 -12.06
C VAL A 150 -13.57 -1.40 -10.63
N CYS A 151 -13.09 -0.34 -9.95
CA CYS A 151 -12.61 -0.42 -8.57
C CYS A 151 -13.70 -0.86 -7.58
N TYR A 152 -14.96 -0.50 -7.85
CA TYR A 152 -16.12 -0.89 -7.05
C TYR A 152 -16.47 -2.36 -7.30
N ARG A 153 -16.57 -2.79 -8.56
CA ARG A 153 -16.95 -4.16 -8.94
C ARG A 153 -15.92 -5.23 -8.58
N VAL A 154 -14.64 -4.89 -8.61
CA VAL A 154 -13.55 -5.82 -8.25
C VAL A 154 -13.42 -6.00 -6.73
N CYS A 155 -14.05 -5.13 -5.94
CA CYS A 155 -13.93 -5.17 -4.49
C CYS A 155 -14.62 -6.43 -3.93
N PRO A 156 -13.91 -7.29 -3.16
CA PRO A 156 -14.51 -8.45 -2.51
C PRO A 156 -15.58 -8.09 -1.47
N LEU A 157 -15.49 -6.87 -0.93
CA LEU A 157 -16.41 -6.31 0.06
C LEU A 157 -17.19 -5.15 -0.55
N ILE A 158 -17.75 -5.36 -1.75
CA ILE A 158 -18.62 -4.40 -2.42
C ILE A 158 -19.76 -3.93 -1.50
N ASP A 159 -20.14 -2.65 -1.62
CA ASP A 159 -21.13 -1.96 -0.78
C ASP A 159 -20.81 -1.86 0.72
N LYS A 160 -19.68 -2.44 1.16
CA LYS A 160 -19.16 -2.33 2.53
C LYS A 160 -17.87 -1.54 2.57
N ALA A 161 -16.84 -2.02 1.90
CA ALA A 161 -15.53 -1.37 1.83
C ALA A 161 -15.48 -0.24 0.81
N ILE A 162 -16.29 -0.30 -0.24
CA ILE A 162 -16.39 0.74 -1.26
C ILE A 162 -17.84 0.90 -1.72
N THR A 163 -18.31 2.15 -1.77
CA THR A 163 -19.61 2.53 -2.33
C THR A 163 -19.42 3.47 -3.51
N LEU A 164 -20.46 3.65 -4.33
CA LEU A 164 -20.52 4.67 -5.37
C LEU A 164 -21.50 5.77 -4.94
N GLU A 165 -20.96 6.86 -4.39
CA GLU A 165 -21.76 8.00 -3.96
C GLU A 165 -22.16 8.84 -5.16
N MET A 166 -23.45 9.17 -5.25
CA MET A 166 -23.98 9.96 -6.35
C MET A 166 -23.84 11.44 -6.05
N HIS A 167 -23.12 12.16 -6.91
CA HIS A 167 -23.00 13.61 -6.84
C HIS A 167 -23.52 14.26 -8.13
N ARG A 168 -24.06 15.48 -8.00
CA ARG A 168 -24.46 16.27 -9.16
C ARG A 168 -23.21 16.72 -9.92
N ASN A 169 -23.19 16.50 -11.24
CA ASN A 169 -22.12 17.02 -12.09
C ASN A 169 -22.30 18.54 -12.25
N GLU A 170 -21.47 19.34 -11.59
CA GLU A 170 -21.55 20.81 -11.64
C GLU A 170 -21.29 21.37 -13.04
N ARG A 171 -20.39 20.74 -13.80
CA ARG A 171 -20.01 21.17 -15.16
C ARG A 171 -21.16 21.08 -16.17
N THR A 172 -21.97 20.02 -16.09
CA THR A 172 -23.07 19.80 -17.05
C THR A 172 -24.45 20.09 -16.47
N GLY A 173 -24.59 20.10 -15.15
CA GLY A 173 -25.83 20.36 -14.42
C GLY A 173 -26.95 19.32 -14.61
N LYS A 174 -26.77 18.33 -15.49
CA LYS A 174 -27.80 17.38 -15.95
C LYS A 174 -27.50 15.92 -15.59
N HIS A 175 -26.23 15.54 -15.45
CA HIS A 175 -25.82 14.17 -15.16
C HIS A 175 -25.35 14.04 -13.70
N ALA A 176 -25.43 12.83 -13.16
CA ALA A 176 -24.76 12.47 -11.92
C ALA A 176 -23.36 11.91 -12.22
N VAL A 177 -22.41 12.16 -11.33
CA VAL A 177 -21.16 11.43 -11.25
C VAL A 177 -21.24 10.42 -10.10
N PHE A 178 -20.59 9.28 -10.25
CA PHE A 178 -20.60 8.18 -9.28
C PHE A 178 -19.22 8.10 -8.65
N ILE A 179 -19.02 8.79 -7.53
CA ILE A 179 -17.70 8.89 -6.90
C ILE A 179 -17.45 7.63 -6.06
N PRO A 180 -16.35 6.91 -6.29
CA PRO A 180 -15.99 5.78 -5.43
C PRO A 180 -15.57 6.30 -4.06
N THR A 181 -16.25 5.84 -3.01
CA THR A 181 -15.96 6.22 -1.62
C THR A 181 -15.57 4.97 -0.84
N VAL A 182 -14.36 4.99 -0.27
CA VAL A 182 -13.83 3.87 0.51
C VAL A 182 -14.14 4.07 2.00
N HIS A 183 -14.67 3.04 2.64
CA HIS A 183 -15.01 3.03 4.06
C HIS A 183 -13.93 2.31 4.87
N SER A 184 -13.26 3.05 5.76
CA SER A 184 -12.05 2.58 6.45
C SER A 184 -12.27 1.50 7.50
N ASP A 185 -13.51 1.32 7.95
CA ASP A 185 -13.93 0.29 8.89
C ASP A 185 -14.02 -1.08 8.23
N ALA A 186 -14.43 -1.14 6.96
CA ALA A 186 -14.59 -2.38 6.20
C ALA A 186 -13.45 -2.66 5.21
N CYS A 187 -12.71 -1.64 4.75
CA CYS A 187 -11.61 -1.85 3.81
C CYS A 187 -10.48 -2.68 4.43
N THR A 188 -10.11 -3.77 3.75
CA THR A 188 -9.01 -4.65 4.19
C THR A 188 -7.64 -4.22 3.70
N GLY A 189 -7.59 -3.33 2.69
CA GLY A 189 -6.36 -2.98 2.00
C GLY A 189 -5.83 -4.08 1.07
N CYS A 190 -6.70 -4.96 0.55
CA CYS A 190 -6.27 -6.05 -0.35
C CYS A 190 -5.63 -5.59 -1.66
N GLY A 191 -5.89 -4.36 -2.14
CA GLY A 191 -5.25 -3.82 -3.34
C GLY A 191 -5.94 -4.12 -4.66
N LYS A 192 -6.97 -4.98 -4.70
CA LYS A 192 -7.68 -5.32 -5.95
C LYS A 192 -8.21 -4.10 -6.72
N CYS A 193 -8.63 -3.05 -6.00
CA CYS A 193 -9.08 -1.80 -6.61
C CYS A 193 -7.96 -0.96 -7.25
N GLU A 194 -6.72 -1.04 -6.73
CA GLU A 194 -5.56 -0.32 -7.28
C GLU A 194 -5.01 -1.03 -8.51
N GLU A 195 -4.90 -2.36 -8.47
CA GLU A 195 -4.50 -3.19 -9.61
C GLU A 195 -5.49 -3.01 -10.78
N ALA A 196 -6.79 -3.14 -10.51
CA ALA A 196 -7.81 -3.04 -11.55
C ALA A 196 -8.04 -1.60 -12.07
N CYS A 197 -7.38 -0.59 -11.50
CA CYS A 197 -7.51 0.77 -11.99
C CYS A 197 -6.97 0.86 -13.43
N VAL A 198 -7.85 1.23 -14.37
CA VAL A 198 -7.57 1.25 -15.83
C VAL A 198 -6.60 2.35 -16.28
N LEU A 199 -6.23 3.27 -15.39
CA LEU A 199 -5.25 4.32 -15.65
C LEU A 199 -3.83 3.73 -15.56
N GLU A 200 -2.87 4.27 -16.31
CA GLU A 200 -1.46 3.88 -16.20
C GLU A 200 -0.91 4.11 -14.78
N GLU A 201 -1.22 5.28 -14.22
CA GLU A 201 -1.02 5.61 -12.82
C GLU A 201 -2.36 5.55 -12.08
N ALA A 202 -2.48 4.67 -11.09
CA ALA A 202 -3.74 4.45 -10.39
C ALA A 202 -4.17 5.69 -9.58
N ALA A 203 -5.39 6.18 -9.82
CA ALA A 203 -5.98 7.27 -9.04
C ALA A 203 -6.38 6.84 -7.61
N ILE A 204 -6.65 5.54 -7.43
CA ILE A 204 -6.91 4.92 -6.13
C ILE A 204 -5.71 4.06 -5.75
N LYS A 205 -5.10 4.34 -4.60
CA LYS A 205 -3.92 3.59 -4.11
C LYS A 205 -4.16 3.09 -2.69
N VAL A 206 -3.58 1.96 -2.35
CA VAL A 206 -3.62 1.40 -1.01
C VAL A 206 -2.39 1.85 -0.24
N LEU A 207 -2.63 2.49 0.91
CA LEU A 207 -1.60 3.01 1.78
C LEU A 207 -1.62 2.30 3.14
N PRO A 208 -0.49 2.22 3.84
CA PRO A 208 -0.46 1.82 5.24
C PRO A 208 -1.46 2.64 6.07
N MET A 209 -2.15 1.99 7.00
CA MET A 209 -3.19 2.63 7.84
C MET A 209 -2.70 3.92 8.51
N THR A 210 -1.45 3.94 8.97
CA THR A 210 -0.83 5.09 9.64
C THR A 210 -0.62 6.30 8.73
N LEU A 211 -0.55 6.10 7.41
CA LEU A 211 -0.45 7.17 6.42
C LEU A 211 -1.82 7.57 5.87
N ALA A 212 -2.73 6.61 5.77
CA ALA A 212 -4.03 6.80 5.14
C ALA A 212 -5.07 7.45 6.07
N LYS A 213 -5.07 7.09 7.36
CA LYS A 213 -6.14 7.43 8.30
C LYS A 213 -5.71 8.53 9.26
N GLY A 214 -6.46 9.64 9.27
CA GLY A 214 -6.31 10.70 10.27
C GLY A 214 -6.85 10.32 11.65
N MET A 215 -6.47 11.08 12.68
CA MET A 215 -7.03 10.98 14.03
C MET A 215 -7.62 12.33 14.45
N ILE A 216 -8.84 12.31 14.99
CA ILE A 216 -9.55 13.53 15.46
C ILE A 216 -8.93 14.09 16.77
N GLY A 217 -7.96 13.38 17.36
CA GLY A 217 -7.26 13.74 18.61
C GLY A 217 -7.90 13.07 19.82
N GLN A 218 -7.08 12.54 20.74
CA GLN A 218 -7.55 11.71 21.86
C GLN A 218 -8.47 12.45 22.84
N HIS A 219 -8.41 13.78 22.85
CA HIS A 219 -9.18 14.64 23.75
C HIS A 219 -10.54 15.04 23.18
N TYR A 220 -10.74 14.85 21.88
CA TYR A 220 -11.94 15.29 21.20
C TYR A 220 -13.04 14.24 21.40
N ARG A 221 -14.13 14.65 22.02
CA ARG A 221 -15.30 13.81 22.23
C ARG A 221 -16.42 14.25 21.31
N LEU A 222 -16.88 13.34 20.46
CA LEU A 222 -18.00 13.59 19.57
C LEU A 222 -19.27 13.68 20.41
N GLY A 223 -19.87 14.87 20.48
CA GLY A 223 -21.01 15.13 21.36
C GLY A 223 -22.21 14.21 21.12
N TRP A 224 -22.43 13.77 19.88
CA TRP A 224 -23.49 12.80 19.56
C TRP A 224 -23.19 11.38 20.07
N GLU A 225 -21.94 10.93 20.05
CA GLU A 225 -21.54 9.63 20.62
C GLU A 225 -21.64 9.64 22.14
N GLU A 226 -21.16 10.72 22.77
CA GLU A 226 -21.25 10.86 24.22
C GLU A 226 -22.70 11.01 24.69
N LYS A 227 -23.53 11.71 23.92
CA LYS A 227 -24.98 11.77 24.16
C LYS A 227 -25.62 10.39 24.05
N ALA A 228 -25.26 9.60 23.04
CA ALA A 228 -25.78 8.24 22.89
C ALA A 228 -25.40 7.35 24.08
N LYS A 229 -24.17 7.50 24.62
CA LYS A 229 -23.71 6.78 25.82
C LYS A 229 -24.40 7.26 27.11
N ALA A 230 -24.57 8.56 27.26
CA ALA A 230 -25.11 9.17 28.49
C ALA A 230 -26.65 9.25 28.52
N GLY A 231 -27.32 9.04 27.38
CA GLY A 231 -28.77 9.19 27.24
C GLY A 231 -29.26 10.66 27.22
N HIS A 232 -28.37 11.63 27.40
CA HIS A 232 -28.66 13.07 27.38
C HIS A 232 -27.46 13.85 26.85
N SER A 233 -27.68 15.10 26.42
CA SER A 233 -26.60 15.96 25.92
C SER A 233 -25.62 16.27 27.06
N LEU A 234 -24.32 16.09 26.81
CA LEU A 234 -23.27 16.53 27.72
C LEU A 234 -22.81 17.97 27.44
N ALA A 235 -23.33 18.60 26.39
CA ALA A 235 -23.06 20.01 26.13
C ALA A 235 -23.75 20.87 27.20
N PRO A 236 -23.09 21.87 27.80
CA PRO A 236 -23.71 22.78 28.76
C PRO A 236 -24.91 23.49 28.13
N ASP A 237 -25.96 23.77 28.89
CA ASP A 237 -27.12 24.50 28.38
C ASP A 237 -26.79 25.97 28.01
N ASP A 238 -25.72 26.51 28.60
CA ASP A 238 -25.27 27.89 28.43
C ASP A 238 -24.20 28.04 27.32
N ILE A 239 -24.43 27.46 26.14
CA ILE A 239 -23.48 27.58 25.03
C ILE A 239 -23.41 29.04 24.57
N ILE A 240 -22.22 29.64 24.65
CA ILE A 240 -21.95 30.97 24.12
C ILE A 240 -22.23 30.96 22.61
N THR A 241 -23.25 31.70 22.19
CA THR A 241 -23.53 31.91 20.76
C THR A 241 -22.41 32.73 20.15
N LEU A 242 -21.53 32.08 19.38
CA LEU A 242 -20.50 32.79 18.62
C LEU A 242 -21.18 33.66 17.54
N PRO A 243 -20.67 34.87 17.26
CA PRO A 243 -21.21 35.72 16.21
C PRO A 243 -21.11 34.99 14.86
N VAL A 244 -22.25 34.73 14.24
CA VAL A 244 -22.32 34.07 12.92
C VAL A 244 -21.76 35.04 11.88
N ARG A 245 -20.65 34.66 11.25
CA ARG A 245 -20.14 35.39 10.08
C ARG A 245 -21.14 35.17 8.94
N LYS A 246 -21.94 36.17 8.61
CA LYS A 246 -22.80 36.12 7.43
C LYS A 246 -21.92 36.19 6.18
N PRO A 247 -22.23 35.43 5.11
CA PRO A 247 -21.62 35.65 3.80
C PRO A 247 -21.83 37.11 3.41
N GLU A 248 -20.81 37.73 2.82
CA GLU A 248 -20.97 39.07 2.21
C GLU A 248 -22.03 38.95 1.10
N GLU A 249 -22.97 39.90 1.06
CA GLU A 249 -23.98 39.96 0.00
C GLU A 249 -23.27 40.19 -1.35
N PRO A 250 -23.72 39.53 -2.42
CA PRO A 250 -23.06 39.56 -3.74
C PRO A 250 -23.10 40.94 -4.41
#